data_AF-A0ABD3NL94-F1
#
_entry.id   AF-A0ABD3NL94-F1
#
_cell.length_a   1.000
_cell.length_b   1.000
_cell.length_c   1.000
_cell.angle_alpha   90.00
_cell.angle_beta   90.00
_cell.angle_gamma   90.00
#
_symmetry.space_group_name_H-M   'P 1'
#
loop_
_entity.id
_entity.type
_entity.pdbx_description
1 polymer ?
#
loop_
_entity_poly.entity_id
_entity_poly.type
_entity_poly.pdbx_seq_one_letter_code
_entity_poly.pdbx_strand_id
1 'polypeptide(L)'
;MKANTSPMEVSDSWTSRVKEALGGPFKPQMTRAVILLAICEARRIMVNTNEAWPTLRPFQRKIAILHTALDLIYTLDFISDEDKSRIVSLAPKNKPDAKPIIARMALHRAEGLETEIQNKILGGIEKLMGEEMTHDEVCDAYVQNLFEEVTGKTGPHPPCWIFHRKPIFLVYRVYYQGLNVDSNLFETKAPRAVELPHSKPACLAAYVFSVWCPVHENLANRAVLDMNVEDCTEIQNSFVGHVTMEENDAGVGTEMKSNKKDAKMCYKSLLQHLMGLKLRLDLLNEVGCDDEGFTQDEIKSEKTKIFAALPPFAPVIAKTNRVDIMETKLRLQILQDLKKSNVFTRQCTKMMKAMFIGMAPLKVVEASIIGAKNRKANRLARKAARLDEQDANKKNVAAQTDLKMDDKVGNEKPIDEGWEVLDGMDDVNASVAGISMNS
;
A
#
# COMPACT_ATOMS: atom_id res chain seq x y z
N MET A 1 -47.72 -18.54 -7.65
CA MET A 1 -47.35 -17.54 -6.64
C MET A 1 -45.92 -17.10 -6.92
N LYS A 2 -45.73 -15.91 -7.49
CA LYS A 2 -44.40 -15.34 -7.73
C LYS A 2 -43.91 -14.78 -6.39
N ALA A 3 -42.77 -15.26 -5.91
CA ALA A 3 -42.13 -14.72 -4.73
C ALA A 3 -41.69 -13.28 -5.03
N ASN A 4 -42.35 -12.31 -4.41
CA ASN A 4 -41.85 -10.94 -4.30
C ASN A 4 -40.62 -10.98 -3.39
N THR A 5 -39.44 -11.09 -3.98
CA THR A 5 -38.20 -10.67 -3.32
C THR A 5 -38.21 -9.14 -3.32
N SER A 6 -38.65 -8.55 -2.22
CA SER A 6 -38.39 -7.15 -1.93
C SER A 6 -36.88 -6.89 -2.07
N PRO A 7 -36.45 -5.84 -2.80
CA PRO A 7 -35.04 -5.50 -2.85
C PRO A 7 -34.56 -5.26 -1.42
N MET A 8 -33.51 -5.98 -1.00
CA MET A 8 -32.80 -5.66 0.24
C MET A 8 -32.45 -4.17 0.16
N GLU A 9 -32.99 -3.36 1.07
CA GLU A 9 -32.52 -2.00 1.30
C GLU A 9 -31.04 -2.10 1.67
N VAL A 10 -30.16 -1.90 0.68
CA VAL A 10 -28.74 -1.74 0.91
C VAL A 10 -28.62 -0.45 1.70
N SER A 11 -28.41 -0.54 3.00
CA SER A 11 -28.18 0.61 3.86
C SER A 11 -27.09 1.47 3.22
N ASP A 12 -27.45 2.69 2.82
CA ASP A 12 -26.54 3.65 2.20
C ASP A 12 -25.46 4.01 3.23
N SER A 13 -24.29 3.39 3.07
CA SER A 13 -23.18 3.50 4.00
C SER A 13 -21.98 4.11 3.27
N TRP A 14 -21.11 4.77 4.02
CA TRP A 14 -19.82 5.26 3.53
C TRP A 14 -19.12 4.22 2.64
N THR A 15 -18.90 3.02 3.18
CA THR A 15 -18.17 1.95 2.48
C THR A 15 -18.87 1.51 1.20
N SER A 16 -20.21 1.39 1.22
CA SER A 16 -21.01 1.05 0.05
C SER A 16 -20.85 2.10 -1.06
N ARG A 17 -20.99 3.40 -0.72
CA ARG A 17 -20.83 4.51 -1.66
C ARG A 17 -19.43 4.60 -2.25
N VAL A 18 -18.39 4.42 -1.43
CA VAL A 18 -17.00 4.43 -1.93
C VAL A 18 -16.80 3.28 -2.93
N LYS A 19 -17.32 2.09 -2.61
CA LYS A 19 -17.19 0.91 -3.47
C LYS A 19 -17.88 1.12 -4.83
N GLU A 20 -19.08 1.70 -4.81
CA GLU A 20 -19.83 2.04 -6.01
C GLU A 20 -19.12 3.12 -6.85
N ALA A 21 -18.71 4.23 -6.23
CA ALA A 21 -18.03 5.33 -6.92
C ALA A 21 -16.69 4.92 -7.58
N LEU A 22 -16.01 3.91 -7.04
CA LEU A 22 -14.80 3.34 -7.64
C LEU A 22 -15.08 2.51 -8.90
N GLY A 23 -16.30 2.00 -9.08
CA GLY A 23 -16.73 1.25 -10.26
C GLY A 23 -15.98 -0.07 -10.49
N GLY A 24 -15.42 -0.68 -9.44
CA GLY A 24 -14.67 -1.93 -9.55
C GLY A 24 -13.69 -2.19 -8.39
N PRO A 25 -12.82 -3.21 -8.53
CA PRO A 25 -11.84 -3.53 -7.50
C PRO A 25 -10.83 -2.40 -7.35
N PHE A 26 -10.37 -2.18 -6.11
CA PHE A 26 -9.34 -1.22 -5.83
C PHE A 26 -8.06 -1.53 -6.61
N LYS A 27 -7.46 -0.49 -7.20
CA LYS A 27 -6.17 -0.57 -7.89
C LYS A 27 -5.18 0.44 -7.32
N PRO A 28 -3.87 0.17 -7.36
CA PRO A 28 -2.84 1.08 -6.83
C PRO A 28 -2.93 2.52 -7.36
N GLN A 29 -3.38 2.71 -8.60
CA GLN A 29 -3.56 4.01 -9.24
C GLN A 29 -4.62 4.89 -8.53
N MET A 30 -5.56 4.28 -7.80
CA MET A 30 -6.61 4.98 -7.05
C MET A 30 -6.16 5.48 -5.68
N THR A 31 -4.97 5.10 -5.22
CA THR A 31 -4.48 5.39 -3.85
C THR A 31 -4.65 6.86 -3.46
N ARG A 32 -4.25 7.79 -4.34
CA ARG A 32 -4.33 9.23 -4.04
C ARG A 32 -5.78 9.73 -3.97
N ALA A 33 -6.67 9.16 -4.77
CA ALA A 33 -8.09 9.50 -4.75
C ALA A 33 -8.73 9.03 -3.43
N VAL A 34 -8.42 7.81 -3.00
CA VAL A 34 -8.89 7.26 -1.70
C VAL A 34 -8.36 8.07 -0.52
N ILE A 35 -7.09 8.50 -0.55
CA ILE A 35 -6.53 9.40 0.49
C ILE A 35 -7.30 10.72 0.55
N LEU A 36 -7.59 11.33 -0.59
CA LEU A 36 -8.37 12.57 -0.64
C LEU A 36 -9.78 12.40 -0.10
N LEU A 37 -10.43 11.33 -0.51
CA LEU A 37 -11.77 10.98 -0.08
C LEU A 37 -11.81 10.76 1.44
N ALA A 38 -10.89 9.99 2.00
CA ALA A 38 -10.81 9.77 3.45
C ALA A 38 -10.52 11.05 4.24
N ILE A 39 -9.66 11.95 3.71
CA ILE A 39 -9.40 13.26 4.33
C ILE A 39 -10.65 14.16 4.28
N CYS A 40 -11.39 14.14 3.18
CA CYS A 40 -12.62 14.90 3.03
C CYS A 40 -13.68 14.44 4.03
N GLU A 41 -13.92 13.13 4.13
CA GLU A 41 -14.87 12.57 5.10
C GLU A 41 -14.44 12.82 6.53
N ALA A 42 -13.15 12.64 6.84
CA ALA A 42 -12.62 12.92 8.17
C ALA A 42 -12.87 14.37 8.59
N ARG A 43 -12.74 15.34 7.67
CA ARG A 43 -13.11 16.73 7.96
C ARG A 43 -14.63 16.88 8.16
N ARG A 44 -15.45 16.28 7.29
CA ARG A 44 -16.92 16.34 7.41
C ARG A 44 -17.38 15.82 8.77
N ILE A 45 -16.86 14.67 9.20
CA ILE A 45 -17.10 14.09 10.52
C ILE A 45 -16.66 15.05 11.62
N MET A 46 -15.41 15.50 11.61
CA MET A 46 -14.91 16.36 12.69
C MET A 46 -15.67 17.68 12.82
N VAL A 47 -16.08 18.29 11.70
CA VAL A 47 -16.88 19.53 11.70
C VAL A 47 -18.28 19.27 12.27
N ASN A 48 -18.90 18.14 11.93
CA ASN A 48 -20.30 17.87 12.28
C ASN A 48 -20.47 17.25 13.67
N THR A 49 -19.51 16.46 14.15
CA THR A 49 -19.66 15.68 15.39
C THR A 49 -18.85 16.20 16.56
N ASN A 50 -17.88 17.08 16.34
CA ASN A 50 -17.02 17.59 17.41
C ASN A 50 -17.34 19.06 17.69
N GLU A 51 -18.13 19.31 18.73
CA GLU A 51 -18.51 20.67 19.16
C GLU A 51 -17.29 21.56 19.45
N ALA A 52 -16.17 20.97 19.87
CA ALA A 52 -14.93 21.71 20.12
C ALA A 52 -14.14 22.00 18.83
N TRP A 53 -14.55 21.53 17.65
CA TRP A 53 -13.82 21.73 16.39
C TRP A 53 -13.39 23.19 16.13
N PRO A 54 -14.28 24.20 16.31
CA PRO A 54 -13.91 25.60 16.14
C PRO A 54 -12.85 26.08 17.15
N THR A 55 -12.78 25.49 18.34
CA THR A 55 -11.85 25.89 19.42
C THR A 55 -10.53 25.13 19.37
N LEU A 56 -10.45 24.01 18.63
CA LEU A 56 -9.21 23.25 18.46
C LEU A 56 -8.10 24.06 17.79
N ARG A 57 -6.87 23.91 18.27
CA ARG A 57 -5.67 24.50 17.67
C ARG A 57 -5.39 23.85 16.30
N PRO A 58 -4.71 24.54 15.36
CA PRO A 58 -4.43 24.00 14.02
C PRO A 58 -3.74 22.63 14.03
N PHE A 59 -2.80 22.39 14.96
CA PHE A 59 -2.14 21.09 15.04
C PHE A 59 -3.07 19.98 15.55
N GLN A 60 -4.01 20.30 16.45
CA GLN A 60 -5.00 19.35 16.96
C GLN A 60 -6.01 18.98 15.88
N ARG A 61 -6.50 19.96 15.11
CA ARG A 61 -7.34 19.73 13.92
C ARG A 61 -6.65 18.81 12.91
N LYS A 62 -5.35 19.03 12.68
CA LYS A 62 -4.55 18.19 11.79
C LYS A 62 -4.41 16.75 12.32
N ILE A 63 -4.18 16.57 13.62
CA ILE A 63 -4.14 15.24 14.26
C ILE A 63 -5.50 14.55 14.12
N ALA A 64 -6.58 15.25 14.48
CA ALA A 64 -7.94 14.76 14.42
C ALA A 64 -8.33 14.25 13.02
N ILE A 65 -8.10 15.06 11.98
CA ILE A 65 -8.38 14.65 10.60
C ILE A 65 -7.49 13.49 10.17
N LEU A 66 -6.18 13.54 10.45
CA LEU A 66 -5.27 12.48 10.03
C LEU A 66 -5.64 11.14 10.65
N HIS A 67 -5.91 11.13 11.96
CA HIS A 67 -6.27 9.93 12.70
C HIS A 67 -7.60 9.34 12.19
N THR A 68 -8.62 10.18 12.04
CA THR A 68 -9.93 9.76 11.51
C THR A 68 -9.83 9.26 10.07
N ALA A 69 -9.02 9.92 9.21
CA ALA A 69 -8.82 9.49 7.83
C ALA A 69 -8.13 8.12 7.75
N LEU A 70 -7.18 7.84 8.65
CA LEU A 70 -6.56 6.54 8.74
C LEU A 70 -7.56 5.46 9.16
N ASP A 71 -8.43 5.75 10.14
CA ASP A 71 -9.48 4.82 10.57
C ASP A 71 -10.47 4.54 9.43
N LEU A 72 -10.92 5.57 8.71
CA LEU A 72 -11.81 5.45 7.55
C LEU A 72 -11.23 4.60 6.42
N ILE A 73 -9.91 4.63 6.19
CA ILE A 73 -9.29 3.74 5.20
C ILE A 73 -9.42 2.27 5.62
N TYR A 74 -9.36 2.00 6.92
CA TYR A 74 -9.45 0.65 7.45
C TYR A 74 -10.88 0.10 7.49
N THR A 75 -11.90 0.96 7.49
CA THR A 75 -13.30 0.55 7.34
C THR A 75 -13.69 0.12 5.92
N LEU A 76 -12.83 0.39 4.91
CA LEU A 76 -13.05 -0.04 3.52
C LEU A 76 -12.71 -1.54 3.37
N ASP A 77 -13.67 -2.40 3.71
CA ASP A 77 -13.53 -3.87 3.73
C ASP A 77 -13.17 -4.51 2.37
N PHE A 78 -13.58 -3.88 1.26
CA PHE A 78 -13.26 -4.31 -0.09
C PHE A 78 -11.82 -4.02 -0.53
N ILE A 79 -11.05 -3.25 0.26
CA ILE A 79 -9.62 -3.02 0.04
C ILE A 79 -8.82 -4.01 0.88
N SER A 80 -7.87 -4.72 0.26
CA SER A 80 -7.01 -5.67 0.98
C SER A 80 -6.17 -4.97 2.06
N ASP A 81 -5.83 -5.69 3.14
CA ASP A 81 -4.98 -5.14 4.21
C ASP A 81 -3.58 -4.72 3.70
N GLU A 82 -3.09 -5.39 2.66
CA GLU A 82 -1.83 -5.06 1.97
C GLU A 82 -1.93 -3.70 1.27
N ASP A 83 -3.03 -3.47 0.55
CA ASP A 83 -3.29 -2.21 -0.11
C ASP A 83 -3.57 -1.09 0.90
N LYS A 84 -4.32 -1.35 1.98
CA LYS A 84 -4.52 -0.40 3.10
C LYS A 84 -3.20 0.04 3.70
N SER A 85 -2.32 -0.91 3.99
CA SER A 85 -0.98 -0.64 4.51
C SER A 85 -0.18 0.24 3.54
N ARG A 86 -0.24 -0.07 2.22
CA ARG A 86 0.43 0.72 1.18
C ARG A 86 -0.14 2.13 1.04
N ILE A 87 -1.45 2.31 1.16
CA ILE A 87 -2.11 3.62 1.11
C ILE A 87 -1.59 4.50 2.26
N VAL A 88 -1.56 3.94 3.48
CA VAL A 88 -1.14 4.66 4.68
C VAL A 88 0.35 4.99 4.67
N SER A 89 1.20 4.08 4.19
CA SER A 89 2.65 4.27 4.14
C SER A 89 3.13 5.01 2.88
N LEU A 90 2.23 5.46 2.00
CA LEU A 90 2.64 6.03 0.72
C LEU A 90 3.42 7.34 0.94
N ALA A 91 4.73 7.30 0.67
CA ALA A 91 5.61 8.45 0.64
C ALA A 91 5.81 8.96 -0.81
N PRO A 92 6.19 10.23 -1.01
CA PRO A 92 6.57 10.74 -2.33
C PRO A 92 7.74 9.94 -2.92
N LYS A 93 7.64 9.54 -4.19
CA LYS A 93 8.67 8.75 -4.90
C LYS A 93 10.08 9.34 -4.79
N ASN A 94 10.19 10.66 -4.74
CA ASN A 94 11.47 11.38 -4.78
C ASN A 94 12.08 11.61 -3.39
N LYS A 95 11.38 11.24 -2.31
CA LYS A 95 11.84 11.41 -0.92
C LYS A 95 11.25 10.27 -0.05
N PRO A 96 11.88 9.08 -0.02
CA PRO A 96 11.37 7.94 0.74
C PRO A 96 11.28 8.22 2.25
N ASP A 97 12.14 9.07 2.79
CA ASP A 97 12.12 9.48 4.21
C ASP A 97 11.12 10.61 4.51
N ALA A 98 10.40 11.10 3.49
CA ALA A 98 9.40 12.14 3.70
C ALA A 98 8.15 11.56 4.38
N LYS A 99 7.49 12.42 5.17
CA LYS A 99 6.22 12.11 5.82
C LYS A 99 5.20 11.54 4.81
N PRO A 100 4.40 10.54 5.21
CA PRO A 100 3.37 9.97 4.35
C PRO A 100 2.47 11.04 3.72
N ILE A 101 2.04 10.78 2.48
CA ILE A 101 1.26 11.72 1.67
C ILE A 101 -0.02 12.14 2.40
N ILE A 102 -0.72 11.21 3.05
CA ILE A 102 -1.91 11.49 3.85
C ILE A 102 -1.65 12.52 4.97
N ALA A 103 -0.51 12.40 5.67
CA ALA A 103 -0.13 13.34 6.74
C ALA A 103 0.25 14.73 6.22
N ARG A 104 0.74 14.81 4.98
CA ARG A 104 0.99 16.10 4.31
C ARG A 104 -0.31 16.79 3.92
N MET A 105 -1.32 16.02 3.54
CA MET A 105 -2.59 16.53 3.00
C MET A 105 -3.64 16.86 4.07
N ALA A 106 -3.64 16.17 5.20
CA ALA A 106 -4.74 16.11 6.17
C ALA A 106 -5.48 17.43 6.51
N LEU A 107 -4.82 18.59 6.67
CA LEU A 107 -5.51 19.84 7.04
C LEU A 107 -5.69 20.79 5.86
N HIS A 108 -4.59 21.32 5.32
CA HIS A 108 -4.64 22.30 4.22
C HIS A 108 -5.41 21.77 3.01
N ARG A 109 -5.33 20.46 2.73
CA ARG A 109 -6.09 19.92 1.61
C ARG A 109 -7.57 19.85 1.94
N ALA A 110 -7.91 19.38 3.14
CA ALA A 110 -9.30 19.20 3.55
C ALA A 110 -10.12 20.50 3.45
N GLU A 111 -9.54 21.63 3.84
CA GLU A 111 -10.21 22.94 3.79
C GLU A 111 -10.44 23.47 2.37
N GLY A 112 -9.62 23.08 1.39
CA GLY A 112 -9.70 23.57 0.01
C GLY A 112 -10.37 22.61 -0.98
N LEU A 113 -10.82 21.42 -0.55
CA LEU A 113 -11.37 20.42 -1.48
C LEU A 113 -12.72 20.85 -2.06
N GLU A 114 -13.61 21.37 -1.23
CA GLU A 114 -14.94 21.83 -1.66
C GLU A 114 -14.82 22.93 -2.72
N THR A 115 -13.99 23.94 -2.47
CA THR A 115 -13.69 25.02 -3.43
C THR A 115 -13.07 24.47 -4.73
N GLU A 116 -12.24 23.45 -4.65
CA GLU A 116 -11.66 22.84 -5.84
C GLU A 116 -12.68 22.04 -6.66
N ILE A 117 -13.64 21.36 -6.01
CA ILE A 117 -14.74 20.70 -6.70
C ILE A 117 -15.59 21.74 -7.44
N GLN A 118 -15.96 22.82 -6.75
CA GLN A 118 -16.71 23.93 -7.35
C GLN A 118 -15.99 24.51 -8.58
N ASN A 119 -14.72 24.84 -8.43
CA ASN A 119 -13.97 25.53 -9.48
C ASN A 119 -13.54 24.62 -10.63
N LYS A 120 -13.24 23.34 -10.38
CA LYS A 120 -12.64 22.45 -11.38
C LYS A 120 -13.59 21.39 -11.92
N ILE A 121 -14.62 21.00 -11.18
CA ILE A 121 -15.51 19.89 -11.58
C ILE A 121 -16.88 20.45 -11.96
N LEU A 122 -17.53 21.20 -11.07
CA LEU A 122 -18.94 21.59 -11.27
C LEU A 122 -19.18 22.36 -12.57
N GLY A 123 -18.30 23.31 -12.93
CA GLY A 123 -18.47 24.05 -14.20
C GLY A 123 -18.32 23.20 -15.47
N GLY A 124 -17.69 22.02 -15.38
CA GLY A 124 -17.66 21.06 -16.48
C GLY A 124 -18.89 20.13 -16.49
N ILE A 125 -19.39 19.78 -15.31
CA ILE A 125 -20.64 19.02 -15.14
C ILE A 125 -21.85 19.84 -15.60
N GLU A 126 -21.89 21.13 -15.28
CA GLU A 126 -22.97 22.05 -15.65
C GLU A 126 -23.22 22.09 -17.16
N LYS A 127 -22.14 22.06 -17.96
CA LYS A 127 -22.22 22.03 -19.43
C LYS A 127 -22.79 20.73 -20.00
N LEU A 128 -22.83 19.67 -19.20
CA LEU A 128 -23.28 18.34 -19.58
C LEU A 128 -24.63 17.98 -18.97
N MET A 129 -25.19 18.85 -18.12
CA MET A 129 -26.52 18.66 -17.55
C MET A 129 -27.57 18.94 -18.62
N GLY A 130 -27.99 17.90 -19.34
CA GLY A 130 -29.16 17.90 -20.22
C GLY A 130 -30.35 17.19 -19.59
N GLU A 131 -31.56 17.36 -20.15
CA GLU A 131 -32.82 16.90 -19.57
C GLU A 131 -32.98 15.36 -19.48
N GLU A 132 -32.10 14.57 -20.12
CA GLU A 132 -32.26 13.11 -20.23
C GLU A 132 -31.10 12.28 -19.67
N MET A 133 -30.04 12.89 -19.13
CA MET A 133 -28.87 12.14 -18.62
C MET A 133 -28.97 11.86 -17.12
N THR A 134 -28.70 10.62 -16.73
CA THR A 134 -28.50 10.23 -15.33
C THR A 134 -27.18 10.79 -14.78
N HIS A 135 -27.05 10.85 -13.44
CA HIS A 135 -25.83 11.36 -12.81
C HIS A 135 -24.57 10.60 -13.22
N ASP A 136 -24.66 9.27 -13.35
CA ASP A 136 -23.52 8.45 -13.78
C ASP A 136 -23.17 8.69 -15.24
N GLU A 137 -24.16 8.86 -16.12
CA GLU A 137 -23.91 9.20 -17.53
C GLU A 137 -23.23 10.58 -17.67
N VAL A 138 -23.64 11.57 -16.86
CA VAL A 138 -22.98 12.88 -16.82
C VAL A 138 -21.55 12.75 -16.30
N CYS A 139 -21.32 11.94 -15.28
CA CYS A 139 -19.97 11.66 -14.77
C CYS A 139 -19.08 11.01 -15.83
N ASP A 140 -19.59 9.99 -16.53
CA ASP A 140 -18.83 9.28 -17.55
C ASP A 140 -18.54 10.17 -18.76
N ALA A 141 -19.53 10.96 -19.21
CA ALA A 141 -19.32 11.96 -20.26
C ALA A 141 -18.29 13.02 -19.85
N TYR A 142 -18.32 13.47 -18.59
CA TYR A 142 -17.34 14.40 -18.05
C TYR A 142 -15.91 13.83 -18.08
N VAL A 143 -15.75 12.57 -17.64
CA VAL A 143 -14.44 11.91 -17.66
C VAL A 143 -13.95 11.69 -19.08
N GLN A 144 -14.84 11.30 -19.99
CA GLN A 144 -14.53 11.10 -21.40
C GLN A 144 -14.07 12.41 -22.05
N ASN A 145 -14.84 13.50 -21.89
CA ASN A 145 -14.47 14.81 -22.43
C ASN A 145 -13.10 15.28 -21.90
N LEU A 146 -12.84 15.08 -20.60
CA LEU A 146 -11.55 15.43 -20.01
C LEU A 146 -10.41 14.56 -20.57
N PHE A 147 -10.66 13.29 -20.87
CA PHE A 147 -9.68 12.39 -21.48
C PHE A 147 -9.33 12.83 -22.90
N GLU A 148 -10.33 13.13 -23.72
CA GLU A 148 -10.15 13.58 -25.10
C GLU A 148 -9.45 14.93 -25.15
N GLU A 149 -9.82 15.88 -24.28
CA GLU A 149 -9.17 17.19 -24.15
C GLU A 149 -7.68 17.06 -23.78
N VAL A 150 -7.35 16.22 -22.78
CA VAL A 150 -5.98 16.08 -22.28
C VAL A 150 -5.08 15.26 -23.22
N THR A 151 -5.64 14.31 -23.98
CA THR A 151 -4.85 13.38 -24.79
C THR A 151 -4.93 13.63 -26.29
N GLY A 152 -5.92 14.39 -26.76
CA GLY A 152 -6.24 14.57 -28.18
C GLY A 152 -6.72 13.29 -28.87
N LYS A 153 -7.04 12.23 -28.12
CA LYS A 153 -7.47 10.94 -28.66
C LYS A 153 -8.96 10.78 -28.46
N THR A 154 -9.66 10.38 -29.51
CA THR A 154 -11.05 9.92 -29.43
C THR A 154 -11.09 8.43 -29.09
N GLY A 155 -12.04 8.01 -28.25
CA GLY A 155 -12.20 6.62 -27.83
C GLY A 155 -12.10 6.43 -26.30
N PRO A 156 -12.50 5.25 -25.79
CA PRO A 156 -12.73 5.05 -24.36
C PRO A 156 -11.47 5.29 -23.54
N HIS A 157 -11.59 6.08 -22.48
CA HIS A 157 -10.49 6.31 -21.57
C HIS A 157 -10.05 5.01 -20.86
N PRO A 158 -8.75 4.84 -20.54
CA PRO A 158 -8.29 3.67 -19.79
C PRO A 158 -8.97 3.55 -18.42
N PRO A 159 -9.14 2.32 -17.87
CA PRO A 159 -9.67 2.14 -16.53
C PRO A 159 -8.86 2.90 -15.49
N CYS A 160 -9.55 3.54 -14.54
CA CYS A 160 -8.94 4.28 -13.44
C CYS A 160 -8.12 5.52 -13.86
N TRP A 161 -8.13 5.92 -15.14
CA TRP A 161 -7.39 7.08 -15.65
C TRP A 161 -7.75 8.35 -14.88
N ILE A 162 -9.04 8.54 -14.61
CA ILE A 162 -9.55 9.70 -13.88
C ILE A 162 -8.99 9.79 -12.46
N PHE A 163 -8.85 8.66 -11.75
CA PHE A 163 -8.33 8.66 -10.38
C PHE A 163 -6.83 8.97 -10.32
N HIS A 164 -6.11 8.77 -11.43
CA HIS A 164 -4.72 9.17 -11.54
C HIS A 164 -4.57 10.66 -11.89
N ARG A 165 -5.32 11.14 -12.89
CA ARG A 165 -5.22 12.51 -13.40
C ARG A 165 -5.94 13.54 -12.54
N LYS A 166 -7.13 13.19 -12.05
CA LYS A 166 -7.98 14.05 -11.25
C LYS A 166 -8.51 13.30 -10.01
N PRO A 167 -7.66 13.00 -9.02
CA PRO A 167 -8.03 12.17 -7.87
C PRO A 167 -9.20 12.74 -7.04
N ILE A 168 -9.41 14.06 -7.07
CA ILE A 168 -10.53 14.74 -6.41
C ILE A 168 -11.90 14.38 -7.00
N PHE A 169 -11.94 13.86 -8.23
CA PHE A 169 -13.20 13.44 -8.86
C PHE A 169 -13.92 12.33 -8.08
N LEU A 170 -13.17 11.48 -7.36
CA LEU A 170 -13.78 10.49 -6.47
C LEU A 170 -14.57 11.14 -5.34
N VAL A 171 -14.11 12.29 -4.82
CA VAL A 171 -14.85 13.06 -3.79
C VAL A 171 -16.16 13.57 -4.37
N TYR A 172 -16.13 14.10 -5.59
CA TYR A 172 -17.34 14.54 -6.29
C TYR A 172 -18.36 13.40 -6.43
N ARG A 173 -17.96 12.24 -6.98
CA ARG A 173 -18.88 11.09 -7.16
C ARG A 173 -19.51 10.57 -5.87
N VAL A 174 -18.84 10.72 -4.72
CA VAL A 174 -19.37 10.23 -3.44
C VAL A 174 -20.34 11.23 -2.81
N TYR A 175 -20.09 12.53 -2.96
CA TYR A 175 -20.82 13.58 -2.21
C TYR A 175 -21.78 14.44 -3.00
N TYR A 176 -21.73 14.42 -4.32
CA TYR A 176 -22.51 15.33 -5.15
C TYR A 176 -23.42 14.55 -6.06
N GLN A 177 -24.63 15.08 -6.28
CA GLN A 177 -25.55 14.63 -7.30
C GLN A 177 -25.89 15.82 -8.20
N GLY A 178 -25.39 15.77 -9.44
CA GLY A 178 -25.42 16.91 -10.36
C GLY A 178 -24.57 18.07 -9.84
N LEU A 179 -25.18 19.23 -9.64
CA LEU A 179 -24.49 20.46 -9.18
C LEU A 179 -24.52 20.65 -7.66
N ASN A 180 -25.33 19.87 -6.96
CA ASN A 180 -25.55 20.02 -5.52
C ASN A 180 -24.89 18.89 -4.75
N VAL A 181 -24.64 19.15 -3.47
CA VAL A 181 -24.31 18.08 -2.51
C VAL A 181 -25.53 17.15 -2.43
N ASP A 182 -25.30 15.84 -2.47
CA ASP A 182 -26.38 14.85 -2.42
C ASP A 182 -27.17 14.98 -1.11
N SER A 183 -28.50 15.09 -1.24
CA SER A 183 -29.43 15.22 -0.11
C SER A 183 -29.56 13.94 0.70
N ASN A 184 -29.26 12.78 0.10
CA ASN A 184 -29.37 11.46 0.72
C ASN A 184 -28.02 10.98 1.24
N LEU A 185 -27.14 11.90 1.66
CA LEU A 185 -25.85 11.53 2.21
C LEU A 185 -25.97 10.71 3.49
N PHE A 186 -25.18 9.64 3.56
CA PHE A 186 -25.00 8.85 4.76
C PHE A 186 -24.54 9.71 5.96
N GLU A 187 -24.96 9.27 7.15
CA GLU A 187 -24.68 9.95 8.41
C GLU A 187 -23.17 10.07 8.66
N THR A 188 -22.75 11.24 9.15
CA THR A 188 -21.37 11.44 9.61
C THR A 188 -21.14 10.70 10.93
N LYS A 189 -20.42 9.57 10.88
CA LYS A 189 -20.04 8.84 12.08
C LYS A 189 -18.53 8.58 12.10
N ALA A 190 -17.86 9.08 13.14
CA ALA A 190 -16.47 8.74 13.40
C ALA A 190 -16.37 7.24 13.71
N PRO A 191 -15.40 6.51 13.13
CA PRO A 191 -15.14 5.13 13.52
C PRO A 191 -14.88 5.03 15.03
N ARG A 192 -14.02 5.92 15.54
CA ARG A 192 -13.69 6.03 16.96
C ARG A 192 -13.45 7.47 17.41
N ALA A 193 -13.56 7.70 18.71
CA ALA A 193 -13.16 8.96 19.33
C ALA A 193 -11.64 9.16 19.20
N VAL A 194 -11.22 10.40 18.96
CA VAL A 194 -9.81 10.76 18.83
C VAL A 194 -9.39 11.59 20.04
N GLU A 195 -8.47 11.06 20.84
CA GLU A 195 -7.84 11.82 21.91
C GLU A 195 -6.80 12.78 21.34
N LEU A 196 -6.90 14.06 21.71
CA LEU A 196 -6.05 15.13 21.18
C LEU A 196 -5.07 15.61 22.24
N PRO A 197 -3.77 15.72 21.93
CA PRO A 197 -2.79 16.21 22.89
C PRO A 197 -2.99 17.70 23.17
N HIS A 198 -2.74 18.11 24.41
CA HIS A 198 -2.80 19.50 24.86
C HIS A 198 -1.64 20.34 24.31
N SER A 199 -0.46 19.73 24.18
CA SER A 199 0.75 20.35 23.63
C SER A 199 1.05 19.84 22.22
N LYS A 200 1.73 20.67 21.42
CA LYS A 200 2.11 20.31 20.05
C LYS A 200 3.26 19.28 20.10
N PRO A 201 3.09 18.06 19.55
CA PRO A 201 4.17 17.08 19.50
C PRO A 201 5.27 17.53 18.53
N ALA A 202 6.50 17.11 18.79
CA ALA A 202 7.68 17.43 17.96
C ALA A 202 7.49 17.02 16.48
N CYS A 203 6.91 15.84 16.24
CA CYS A 203 6.49 15.40 14.92
C CYS A 203 5.05 14.89 14.94
N LEU A 204 4.12 15.67 14.36
CA LEU A 204 2.69 15.33 14.30
C LEU A 204 2.42 13.98 13.64
N ALA A 205 3.10 13.67 12.53
CA ALA A 205 2.91 12.41 11.83
C ALA A 205 3.37 11.23 12.69
N ALA A 206 4.58 11.31 13.26
CA ALA A 206 5.12 10.27 14.13
C ALA A 206 4.21 10.04 15.36
N TYR A 207 3.71 11.12 15.97
CA TYR A 207 2.74 11.03 17.07
C TYR A 207 1.46 10.29 16.66
N VAL A 208 0.85 10.67 15.54
CA VAL A 208 -0.37 9.98 15.09
C VAL A 208 -0.08 8.52 14.81
N PHE A 209 1.01 8.18 14.11
CA PHE A 209 1.34 6.77 13.82
C PHE A 209 1.75 5.96 15.05
N SER A 210 2.24 6.57 16.12
CA SER A 210 2.57 5.86 17.36
C SER A 210 1.34 5.53 18.20
N VAL A 211 0.32 6.41 18.15
CA VAL A 211 -0.94 6.25 18.93
C VAL A 211 -2.01 5.53 18.12
N TRP A 212 -1.97 5.65 16.79
CA TRP A 212 -2.93 5.03 15.88
C TRP A 212 -2.66 3.52 15.76
N CYS A 213 -3.64 2.70 16.14
CA CYS A 213 -3.58 1.25 16.03
C CYS A 213 -4.82 0.73 15.25
N PRO A 214 -4.63 0.14 14.05
CA PRO A 214 -5.75 -0.30 13.21
C PRO A 214 -6.56 -1.49 13.76
N VAL A 215 -6.15 -2.07 14.90
CA VAL A 215 -6.61 -3.39 15.36
C VAL A 215 -7.71 -3.33 16.43
N HIS A 216 -8.10 -2.15 16.92
CA HIS A 216 -8.96 -2.07 18.11
C HIS A 216 -10.44 -2.42 17.88
N GLU A 217 -11.01 -2.32 16.67
CA GLU A 217 -12.47 -2.44 16.51
C GLU A 217 -13.01 -3.74 15.89
N ASN A 218 -12.25 -4.43 15.04
CA ASN A 218 -12.72 -5.74 14.52
C ASN A 218 -12.77 -6.84 15.58
N LEU A 219 -12.17 -6.61 16.76
CA LEU A 219 -12.25 -7.50 17.92
C LEU A 219 -13.27 -7.02 18.95
N ALA A 220 -13.41 -5.71 19.18
CA ALA A 220 -14.42 -5.19 20.11
C ALA A 220 -15.84 -5.45 19.61
N ASN A 221 -16.14 -5.22 18.33
CA ASN A 221 -17.48 -5.46 17.78
C ASN A 221 -17.83 -6.96 17.64
N ARG A 222 -16.82 -7.85 17.69
CA ARG A 222 -17.03 -9.31 17.80
C ARG A 222 -17.14 -9.80 19.25
N ALA A 223 -16.64 -9.04 20.22
CA ALA A 223 -16.67 -9.40 21.64
C ALA A 223 -17.89 -8.82 22.37
N VAL A 224 -18.43 -7.68 21.92
CA VAL A 224 -19.60 -7.03 22.52
C VAL A 224 -20.91 -7.80 22.26
N LEU A 225 -20.93 -8.72 21.29
CA LEU A 225 -22.04 -9.66 21.11
C LEU A 225 -22.00 -10.86 22.09
N ASP A 226 -20.94 -11.00 22.90
CA ASP A 226 -20.67 -12.24 23.64
C ASP A 226 -20.24 -12.08 25.11
N MET A 227 -20.20 -10.86 25.67
CA MET A 227 -19.76 -10.69 27.07
C MET A 227 -20.68 -9.74 27.85
N ASN A 228 -21.47 -10.33 28.74
CA ASN A 228 -22.04 -9.67 29.91
C ASN A 228 -20.93 -8.97 30.70
N VAL A 229 -21.23 -7.75 31.12
CA VAL A 229 -20.39 -6.85 31.90
C VAL A 229 -20.48 -7.29 33.36
N GLU A 230 -19.38 -7.82 33.89
CA GLU A 230 -18.98 -7.83 35.31
C GLU A 230 -17.53 -8.36 35.34
N ASP A 231 -16.67 -7.78 36.19
CA ASP A 231 -15.23 -8.05 36.37
C ASP A 231 -14.23 -7.45 35.38
N CYS A 232 -13.88 -6.18 35.61
CA CYS A 232 -12.67 -5.53 35.05
C CYS A 232 -12.05 -4.52 36.04
N THR A 233 -11.72 -4.95 37.27
CA THR A 233 -11.00 -4.11 38.25
C THR A 233 -9.63 -4.63 38.69
N GLU A 234 -9.17 -5.80 38.24
CA GLU A 234 -7.98 -6.45 38.82
C GLU A 234 -6.66 -6.34 38.04
N ILE A 235 -6.60 -5.68 36.88
CA ILE A 235 -5.40 -5.73 36.02
C ILE A 235 -4.38 -4.60 36.29
N GLN A 236 -4.64 -3.66 37.20
CA GLN A 236 -3.73 -2.52 37.43
C GLN A 236 -2.57 -2.77 38.42
N ASN A 237 -2.52 -3.90 39.14
CA ASN A 237 -1.53 -4.11 40.21
C ASN A 237 -0.37 -5.08 39.88
N SER A 238 -0.27 -5.65 38.68
CA SER A 238 0.76 -6.66 38.40
C SER A 238 2.08 -6.14 37.80
N PHE A 239 2.32 -4.82 37.75
CA PHE A 239 3.53 -4.27 37.10
C PHE A 239 4.65 -3.82 38.07
N VAL A 240 4.48 -3.96 39.38
CA VAL A 240 5.54 -3.68 40.36
C VAL A 240 5.67 -4.85 41.33
N GLY A 241 6.36 -5.90 40.89
CA GLY A 241 6.68 -7.08 41.69
C GLY A 241 8.17 -7.08 42.06
N HIS A 242 8.44 -6.65 43.30
CA HIS A 242 9.70 -6.72 44.01
C HIS A 242 10.30 -8.13 43.98
N VAL A 243 11.60 -8.24 43.73
CA VAL A 243 12.36 -9.49 43.90
C VAL A 243 12.38 -9.83 45.40
N THR A 244 11.78 -10.96 45.77
CA THR A 244 12.13 -11.72 46.98
C THR A 244 12.16 -13.21 46.61
N MET A 245 13.26 -13.86 46.99
CA MET A 245 13.45 -15.30 46.90
C MET A 245 12.79 -15.94 48.11
N GLU A 246 11.92 -16.94 47.91
CA GLU A 246 11.69 -18.01 48.89
C GLU A 246 11.43 -19.34 48.16
N GLU A 247 11.99 -20.40 48.75
CA GLU A 247 12.00 -21.80 48.31
C GLU A 247 10.78 -22.59 48.84
N ASN A 248 10.42 -23.64 48.08
CA ASN A 248 9.60 -24.82 48.45
C ASN A 248 8.11 -24.54 48.76
N ASP A 249 7.12 -25.39 48.48
CA ASP A 249 7.09 -26.85 48.35
C ASP A 249 5.78 -27.33 47.65
N ALA A 250 5.82 -28.55 47.13
CA ALA A 250 4.74 -29.51 46.80
C ALA A 250 3.30 -29.07 46.38
N GLY A 251 2.95 -29.41 45.13
CA GLY A 251 1.82 -30.30 44.81
C GLY A 251 0.40 -29.73 44.80
N VAL A 252 -0.23 -29.73 43.61
CA VAL A 252 -1.52 -30.37 43.29
C VAL A 252 -1.89 -29.99 41.86
N GLY A 253 -2.17 -31.02 41.05
CA GLY A 253 -2.52 -30.87 39.64
C GLY A 253 -3.89 -30.24 39.46
N THR A 254 -3.93 -29.19 38.66
CA THR A 254 -5.17 -28.63 38.12
C THR A 254 -5.02 -28.56 36.60
N GLU A 255 -5.87 -29.29 35.89
CA GLU A 255 -5.94 -29.29 34.43
C GLU A 255 -6.13 -27.85 33.91
N MET A 256 -5.09 -27.30 33.31
CA MET A 256 -5.15 -26.06 32.56
C MET A 256 -5.97 -26.27 31.29
N LYS A 257 -7.26 -25.93 31.34
CA LYS A 257 -8.02 -25.59 30.13
C LYS A 257 -7.39 -24.32 29.55
N SER A 258 -6.50 -24.50 28.58
CA SER A 258 -5.82 -23.41 27.89
C SER A 258 -6.83 -22.52 27.17
N ASN A 259 -7.11 -21.37 27.76
CA ASN A 259 -7.92 -20.31 27.16
C ASN A 259 -7.22 -19.79 25.90
N LYS A 260 -7.81 -20.02 24.73
CA LYS A 260 -7.34 -19.48 23.44
C LYS A 260 -7.30 -17.93 23.40
N LYS A 261 -7.93 -17.23 24.36
CA LYS A 261 -7.93 -15.77 24.48
C LYS A 261 -6.60 -15.21 25.00
N ASP A 262 -5.91 -15.92 25.91
CA ASP A 262 -4.65 -15.44 26.51
C ASP A 262 -3.45 -15.53 25.56
N ALA A 263 -3.44 -16.57 24.70
CA ALA A 263 -2.41 -16.74 23.69
C ALA A 263 -2.40 -15.57 22.69
N LYS A 264 -3.57 -15.01 22.33
CA LYS A 264 -3.67 -13.96 21.30
C LYS A 264 -3.18 -12.58 21.77
N MET A 265 -3.36 -12.25 23.06
CA MET A 265 -2.75 -11.05 23.66
C MET A 265 -1.22 -11.20 23.80
N CYS A 266 -0.72 -12.42 24.05
CA CYS A 266 0.71 -12.70 24.12
C CYS A 266 1.46 -12.43 22.79
N TYR A 267 0.86 -12.74 21.63
CA TYR A 267 1.53 -12.57 20.32
C TYR A 267 1.71 -11.10 19.88
N LYS A 268 0.75 -10.22 20.16
CA LYS A 268 0.89 -8.79 19.82
C LYS A 268 2.00 -8.14 20.65
N SER A 269 2.07 -8.51 21.93
CA SER A 269 3.15 -8.12 22.84
C SER A 269 4.51 -8.64 22.35
N LEU A 270 4.56 -9.89 21.87
CA LEU A 270 5.78 -10.49 21.32
C LEU A 270 6.32 -9.77 20.08
N LEU A 271 5.45 -9.44 19.12
CA LEU A 271 5.87 -8.73 17.91
C LEU A 271 6.35 -7.30 18.23
N GLN A 272 5.64 -6.59 19.12
CA GLN A 272 6.05 -5.27 19.59
C GLN A 272 7.40 -5.32 20.31
N HIS A 273 7.63 -6.33 21.15
CA HIS A 273 8.90 -6.56 21.82
C HIS A 273 10.05 -6.79 20.82
N LEU A 274 9.85 -7.66 19.82
CA LEU A 274 10.84 -7.90 18.78
C LEU A 274 11.11 -6.64 17.93
N MET A 275 10.09 -5.83 17.62
CA MET A 275 10.28 -4.55 16.91
C MET A 275 11.09 -3.58 17.75
N GLY A 276 10.84 -3.50 19.06
CA GLY A 276 11.63 -2.69 19.99
C GLY A 276 13.09 -3.13 20.07
N LEU A 277 13.35 -4.45 20.12
CA LEU A 277 14.70 -4.99 20.09
C LEU A 277 15.42 -4.69 18.78
N LYS A 278 14.73 -4.77 17.64
CA LYS A 278 15.30 -4.44 16.33
C LYS A 278 15.68 -2.96 16.25
N LEU A 279 14.79 -2.06 16.66
CA LEU A 279 15.05 -0.61 16.67
C LEU A 279 16.27 -0.26 17.55
N ARG A 280 16.37 -0.84 18.76
CA ARG A 280 17.54 -0.62 19.63
C ARG A 280 18.83 -1.12 18.99
N LEU A 281 18.80 -2.26 18.32
CA LEU A 281 19.96 -2.80 17.62
C LEU A 281 20.39 -1.93 16.45
N ASP A 282 19.44 -1.37 15.69
CA ASP A 282 19.73 -0.46 14.58
C ASP A 282 20.37 0.83 15.06
N LEU A 283 19.83 1.44 16.11
CA LEU A 283 20.43 2.62 16.75
C LEU A 283 21.85 2.33 17.25
N LEU A 284 22.11 1.18 17.88
CA LEU A 284 23.46 0.79 18.30
C LEU A 284 24.43 0.58 17.13
N ASN A 285 23.93 0.17 15.96
CA ASN A 285 24.75 0.00 14.77
C ASN A 285 25.01 1.35 14.07
N GLU A 286 24.08 2.30 14.15
CA GLU A 286 24.24 3.66 13.62
C GLU A 286 25.21 4.49 14.46
N VAL A 287 25.08 4.43 15.80
CA VAL A 287 25.95 5.16 16.74
C VAL A 287 27.38 4.61 16.74
N GLY A 288 27.54 3.32 16.45
CA GLY A 288 28.84 2.62 16.53
C GLY A 288 29.88 2.95 15.46
N CYS A 289 29.67 3.97 14.63
CA CYS A 289 30.57 4.31 13.53
C CYS A 289 31.47 5.54 13.79
N ASP A 290 30.99 6.63 14.41
CA ASP A 290 31.77 7.90 14.39
C ASP A 290 31.61 8.84 15.61
N ASP A 291 30.75 8.54 16.59
CA ASP A 291 30.43 9.51 17.67
C ASP A 291 31.10 9.16 19.02
N GLU A 292 31.70 10.17 19.68
CA GLU A 292 32.40 10.12 20.98
C GLU A 292 31.54 9.66 22.19
N GLY A 293 30.31 9.18 21.96
CA GLY A 293 29.33 8.93 23.02
C GLY A 293 29.33 7.52 23.63
N PHE A 294 29.82 6.49 22.94
CA PHE A 294 29.80 5.11 23.43
C PHE A 294 31.09 4.36 23.13
N THR A 295 31.63 3.70 24.15
CA THR A 295 32.74 2.78 23.97
C THR A 295 32.29 1.49 23.28
N GLN A 296 33.21 0.83 22.56
CA GLN A 296 32.93 -0.45 21.92
C GLN A 296 32.48 -1.53 22.92
N ASP A 297 32.97 -1.45 24.17
CA ASP A 297 32.58 -2.37 25.24
C ASP A 297 31.13 -2.13 25.71
N GLU A 298 30.67 -0.88 25.76
CA GLU A 298 29.27 -0.55 26.06
C GLU A 298 28.33 -1.01 24.95
N ILE A 299 28.70 -0.80 23.69
CA ILE A 299 27.94 -1.29 22.54
C ILE A 299 27.83 -2.82 22.59
N LYS A 300 28.92 -3.50 22.91
CA LYS A 300 28.96 -4.96 23.06
C LYS A 300 28.12 -5.44 24.24
N SER A 301 28.15 -4.72 25.37
CA SER A 301 27.32 -4.99 26.54
C SER A 301 25.82 -4.86 26.21
N GLU A 302 25.42 -3.81 25.50
CA GLU A 302 24.02 -3.63 25.09
C GLU A 302 23.56 -4.67 24.06
N LYS A 303 24.40 -5.02 23.10
CA LYS A 303 24.11 -6.13 22.17
C LYS A 303 23.91 -7.46 22.91
N THR A 304 24.64 -7.66 24.02
CA THR A 304 24.46 -8.82 24.91
C THR A 304 23.11 -8.81 25.61
N LYS A 305 22.67 -7.65 26.13
CA LYS A 305 21.35 -7.48 26.74
C LYS A 305 20.23 -7.70 25.73
N ILE A 306 20.37 -7.20 24.50
CA ILE A 306 19.41 -7.43 23.41
C ILE A 306 19.31 -8.92 23.09
N PHE A 307 20.44 -9.64 23.01
CA PHE A 307 20.44 -11.08 22.77
C PHE A 307 19.76 -11.84 23.91
N ALA A 308 20.05 -11.50 25.16
CA ALA A 308 19.43 -12.12 26.34
C ALA A 308 17.91 -11.84 26.44
N ALA A 309 17.47 -10.68 25.96
CA ALA A 309 16.07 -10.29 25.91
C ALA A 309 15.28 -10.93 24.75
N LEU A 310 15.94 -11.67 23.85
CA LEU A 310 15.24 -12.41 22.81
C LEU A 310 14.38 -13.51 23.45
N PRO A 311 13.07 -13.55 23.17
CA PRO A 311 12.21 -14.59 23.70
C PRO A 311 12.69 -15.97 23.22
N PRO A 312 12.43 -17.06 23.96
CA PRO A 312 12.72 -18.42 23.47
C PRO A 312 11.99 -18.66 22.14
N PHE A 313 12.61 -19.44 21.25
CA PHE A 313 11.96 -19.83 19.99
C PHE A 313 10.99 -20.99 20.28
N ALA A 314 9.70 -20.74 20.16
CA ALA A 314 8.72 -21.82 20.10
C ALA A 314 8.67 -22.33 18.65
N PRO A 315 8.91 -23.63 18.39
CA PRO A 315 8.78 -24.17 17.04
C PRO A 315 7.35 -23.93 16.54
N VAL A 316 7.25 -23.20 15.43
CA VAL A 316 5.97 -22.86 14.81
C VAL A 316 5.33 -24.15 14.33
N ILE A 317 4.28 -24.61 15.02
CA ILE A 317 3.47 -25.75 14.58
C ILE A 317 2.67 -25.30 13.36
N ALA A 318 3.29 -25.39 12.18
CA ALA A 318 2.76 -25.46 10.81
C ALA A 318 1.39 -24.82 10.50
N LYS A 319 1.02 -23.72 11.16
CA LYS A 319 -0.09 -22.87 10.75
C LYS A 319 0.54 -21.72 9.99
N THR A 320 0.20 -21.65 8.71
CA THR A 320 0.63 -20.60 7.77
C THR A 320 -0.06 -19.27 8.10
N ASN A 321 0.03 -18.83 9.34
CA ASN A 321 -0.49 -17.53 9.72
C ASN A 321 0.55 -16.47 9.36
N ARG A 322 0.12 -15.40 8.70
CA ARG A 322 0.98 -14.30 8.21
C ARG A 322 1.81 -13.68 9.34
N VAL A 323 1.28 -13.70 10.55
CA VAL A 323 1.93 -13.17 11.77
C VAL A 323 3.17 -13.99 12.14
N ASP A 324 3.09 -15.32 12.09
CA ASP A 324 4.21 -16.21 12.43
C ASP A 324 5.38 -16.04 11.44
N ILE A 325 5.05 -15.76 10.16
CA ILE A 325 6.04 -15.44 9.13
C ILE A 325 6.73 -14.10 9.43
N MET A 326 5.98 -13.09 9.86
CA MET A 326 6.54 -11.77 10.21
C MET A 326 7.42 -11.86 11.45
N GLU A 327 7.00 -12.58 12.48
CA GLU A 327 7.80 -12.82 13.69
C GLU A 327 9.12 -13.53 13.34
N THR A 328 9.03 -14.62 12.58
CA THR A 328 10.19 -15.40 12.13
C THR A 328 11.15 -14.53 11.33
N LYS A 329 10.63 -13.71 10.41
CA LYS A 329 11.45 -12.80 9.59
C LYS A 329 12.14 -11.74 10.43
N LEU A 330 11.44 -11.12 11.37
CA LEU A 330 11.99 -10.08 12.24
C LEU A 330 13.06 -10.64 13.16
N ARG A 331 12.81 -11.81 13.77
CA ARG A 331 13.79 -12.51 14.60
C ARG A 331 15.04 -12.92 13.81
N LEU A 332 14.89 -13.39 12.57
CA LEU A 332 16.02 -13.69 11.69
C LEU A 332 16.86 -12.45 11.39
N GLN A 333 16.24 -11.29 11.16
CA GLN A 333 16.96 -10.04 10.94
C GLN A 333 17.78 -9.63 12.18
N ILE A 334 17.18 -9.67 13.37
CA ILE A 334 17.90 -9.37 14.63
C ILE A 334 19.09 -10.32 14.81
N LEU A 335 18.91 -11.62 14.58
CA LEU A 335 19.99 -12.61 14.70
C LEU A 335 21.09 -12.42 13.65
N GLN A 336 20.75 -11.99 12.43
CA GLN A 336 21.73 -11.67 11.39
C GLN A 336 22.55 -10.44 11.75
N ASP A 337 21.92 -9.39 12.26
CA ASP A 337 22.61 -8.16 12.64
C ASP A 337 23.50 -8.37 13.88
N LEU A 338 23.03 -9.14 14.87
CA LEU A 338 23.87 -9.58 16.00
C LEU A 338 25.03 -10.47 15.54
N LYS A 339 24.81 -11.37 14.57
CA LYS A 339 25.88 -12.20 14.01
C LYS A 339 26.96 -11.37 13.29
N LYS A 340 26.57 -10.36 12.51
CA LYS A 340 27.52 -9.47 11.82
C LYS A 340 28.44 -8.71 12.77
N SER A 341 27.96 -8.43 13.99
CA SER A 341 28.76 -7.77 15.03
C SER A 341 29.84 -8.67 15.68
N ASN A 342 29.97 -9.93 15.26
CA ASN A 342 30.90 -10.94 15.79
C ASN A 342 30.75 -11.29 17.28
N VAL A 343 29.81 -10.70 18.02
CA VAL A 343 29.64 -10.94 19.45
C VAL A 343 29.04 -12.33 19.74
N PHE A 344 28.13 -12.83 18.90
CA PHE A 344 27.35 -14.05 19.15
C PHE A 344 27.30 -15.06 17.99
N THR A 345 28.32 -15.06 17.12
CA THR A 345 28.30 -15.79 15.83
C THR A 345 27.86 -17.26 15.95
N ARG A 346 28.38 -18.00 16.93
CA ARG A 346 28.05 -19.42 17.13
C ARG A 346 26.61 -19.62 17.66
N GLN A 347 26.18 -18.79 18.60
CA GLN A 347 24.86 -18.89 19.25
C GLN A 347 23.74 -18.45 18.30
N CYS A 348 23.92 -17.32 17.59
CA CYS A 348 23.02 -16.88 16.54
C CYS A 348 22.89 -17.94 15.43
N THR A 349 24.00 -18.55 15.00
CA THR A 349 23.96 -19.61 13.98
C THR A 349 23.20 -20.85 14.48
N LYS A 350 23.33 -21.22 15.75
CA LYS A 350 22.56 -22.32 16.36
C LYS A 350 21.06 -22.01 16.38
N MET A 351 20.67 -20.80 16.78
CA MET A 351 19.26 -20.37 16.78
C MET A 351 18.67 -20.28 15.37
N MET A 352 19.39 -19.69 14.41
CA MET A 352 18.95 -19.64 13.01
C MET A 352 18.77 -21.04 12.41
N LYS A 353 19.67 -21.99 12.73
CA LYS A 353 19.52 -23.40 12.33
C LYS A 353 18.29 -24.05 12.97
N ALA A 354 18.07 -23.84 14.27
CA ALA A 354 16.88 -24.35 14.96
C ALA A 354 15.58 -23.79 14.37
N MET A 355 15.57 -22.50 14.00
CA MET A 355 14.45 -21.88 13.30
C MET A 355 14.22 -22.52 11.93
N PHE A 356 15.26 -22.71 11.13
CA PHE A 356 15.15 -23.34 9.81
C PHE A 356 14.64 -24.79 9.90
N ILE A 357 15.13 -25.57 10.87
CA ILE A 357 14.67 -26.95 11.10
C ILE A 357 13.21 -26.99 11.57
N GLY A 358 12.78 -25.99 12.35
CA GLY A 358 11.40 -25.87 12.84
C GLY A 358 10.40 -25.31 11.82
N MET A 359 10.86 -24.80 10.66
CA MET A 359 9.96 -24.37 9.60
C MET A 359 9.35 -25.58 8.89
N ALA A 360 8.06 -25.50 8.56
CA ALA A 360 7.39 -26.55 7.81
C ALA A 360 8.15 -26.81 6.49
N PRO A 361 8.37 -28.08 6.10
CA PRO A 361 9.04 -28.40 4.86
C PRO A 361 8.29 -27.74 3.70
N LEU A 362 9.05 -27.14 2.78
CA LEU A 362 8.48 -26.55 1.57
C LEU A 362 7.65 -27.63 0.87
N LYS A 363 6.33 -27.43 0.76
CA LYS A 363 5.49 -28.26 -0.10
C LYS A 363 6.06 -28.12 -1.51
N VAL A 364 6.74 -29.16 -1.99
CA VAL A 364 7.18 -29.21 -3.38
C VAL A 364 5.92 -29.22 -4.21
N VAL A 365 5.62 -28.09 -4.85
CA VAL A 365 4.50 -27.97 -5.76
C VAL A 365 4.83 -28.85 -6.97
N GLU A 366 4.30 -30.07 -7.02
CA GLU A 366 4.48 -31.02 -8.13
C GLU A 366 4.15 -30.39 -9.50
N ALA A 367 3.32 -29.34 -9.53
CA ALA A 367 3.01 -28.59 -10.75
C ALA A 367 4.23 -27.91 -11.40
N SER A 368 5.30 -27.60 -10.64
CA SER A 368 6.55 -27.04 -11.21
C SER A 368 7.32 -28.08 -12.03
N ILE A 369 7.32 -29.34 -11.57
CA ILE A 369 8.00 -30.45 -12.25
C ILE A 369 7.21 -30.85 -13.51
N ILE A 370 5.87 -30.83 -13.45
CA ILE A 370 5.01 -31.10 -14.60
C ILE A 370 5.12 -29.97 -15.64
N GLY A 371 5.15 -28.71 -15.20
CA GLY A 371 5.35 -27.55 -16.08
C GLY A 371 6.70 -27.55 -16.80
N ALA A 372 7.78 -27.97 -16.13
CA ALA A 372 9.10 -28.09 -16.75
C ALA A 372 9.15 -29.21 -17.82
N LYS A 373 8.50 -30.35 -17.56
CA LYS A 373 8.37 -31.45 -18.54
C LYS A 373 7.57 -31.02 -19.78
N ASN A 374 6.46 -30.31 -19.60
CA ASN A 374 5.65 -29.81 -20.71
C ASN A 374 6.35 -28.76 -21.57
N ARG A 375 7.18 -27.88 -20.97
CA ARG A 375 7.98 -26.91 -21.74
C ARG A 375 9.06 -27.60 -22.58
N LYS A 376 9.68 -28.67 -22.08
CA LYS A 376 10.66 -29.46 -22.84
C LYS A 376 9.99 -30.20 -24.02
N ALA A 377 8.81 -30.78 -23.81
CA ALA A 377 8.03 -31.41 -24.87
C ALA A 377 7.61 -30.42 -25.97
N ASN A 378 7.09 -29.24 -25.60
CA ASN A 378 6.71 -28.20 -26.56
C ASN A 378 7.89 -27.64 -27.35
N ARG A 379 9.09 -27.57 -26.73
CA ARG A 379 10.29 -27.09 -27.43
C ARG A 379 10.80 -28.11 -28.45
N LEU A 380 10.65 -29.41 -28.17
CA LEU A 380 10.98 -30.48 -29.12
C LEU A 380 9.98 -30.54 -30.28
N ALA A 381 8.68 -30.40 -30.01
CA ALA A 381 7.64 -30.36 -31.04
C ALA A 381 7.84 -29.19 -32.02
N ARG A 382 8.18 -27.99 -31.52
CA ARG A 382 8.48 -26.83 -32.37
C ARG A 382 9.75 -26.99 -33.20
N LYS A 383 10.73 -27.77 -32.71
CA LYS A 383 11.96 -28.05 -33.45
C LYS A 383 11.70 -29.04 -34.59
N ALA A 384 10.85 -30.05 -34.38
CA ALA A 384 10.42 -30.98 -35.42
C ALA A 384 9.65 -30.25 -36.54
N ALA A 385 8.66 -29.42 -36.19
CA ALA A 385 7.87 -28.67 -37.18
C ALA A 385 8.72 -27.74 -38.07
N ARG A 386 9.79 -27.14 -37.52
CA ARG A 386 10.71 -26.29 -38.31
C ARG A 386 11.61 -27.08 -39.26
N LEU A 387 11.92 -28.33 -38.94
CA LEU A 387 12.69 -29.20 -39.84
C LEU A 387 11.82 -29.62 -41.02
N ASP A 388 10.56 -29.98 -40.77
CA ASP A 388 9.60 -30.33 -41.83
C ASP A 388 9.34 -29.15 -42.79
N GLU A 389 9.27 -27.92 -42.25
CA GLU A 389 9.09 -26.70 -43.05
C GLU A 389 10.34 -26.37 -43.89
N GLN A 390 11.55 -26.61 -43.36
CA GLN A 390 12.79 -26.42 -44.12
C GLN A 390 12.96 -27.45 -45.25
N ASP A 391 12.54 -28.70 -45.03
CA ASP A 391 12.59 -29.74 -46.06
C ASP A 391 11.54 -29.51 -47.16
N ALA A 392 10.37 -28.99 -46.82
CA ALA A 392 9.37 -28.55 -47.80
C ALA A 392 9.89 -27.38 -48.65
N ASN A 393 10.56 -26.41 -48.04
CA ASN A 393 11.06 -25.24 -48.75
C ASN A 393 12.24 -25.58 -49.68
N LYS A 394 13.11 -26.52 -49.29
CA LYS A 394 14.19 -27.02 -50.16
C LYS A 394 13.66 -27.72 -51.42
N LYS A 395 12.56 -28.48 -51.31
CA LYS A 395 11.92 -29.13 -52.47
C LYS A 395 11.33 -28.11 -53.46
N ASN A 396 10.77 -27.01 -52.96
CA ASN A 396 10.24 -25.94 -53.82
C ASN A 396 11.33 -25.15 -54.54
N VAL A 397 12.48 -24.92 -53.90
CA VAL A 397 13.62 -24.23 -54.54
C VAL A 397 14.24 -25.08 -55.65
N ALA A 398 14.36 -26.39 -55.45
CA ALA A 398 14.86 -27.31 -56.49
C ALA A 398 13.94 -27.34 -57.74
N ALA A 399 12.62 -27.28 -57.54
CA ALA A 399 11.66 -27.24 -58.65
C ALA A 399 11.67 -25.91 -59.44
N GLN A 400 12.12 -24.81 -58.84
CA GLN A 400 12.21 -23.50 -59.52
C GLN A 400 13.52 -23.31 -60.29
N THR A 401 14.60 -23.98 -59.91
CA THR A 401 15.90 -23.89 -60.61
C THR A 401 15.91 -24.66 -61.93
N ASP A 402 15.12 -25.72 -62.07
CA ASP A 402 15.02 -26.49 -63.33
C ASP A 402 14.20 -25.77 -64.42
N LEU A 403 13.49 -24.69 -64.09
CA LEU A 403 12.63 -23.94 -65.02
C LEU A 403 13.26 -22.65 -65.60
N LYS A 404 14.51 -22.33 -65.25
CA LYS A 404 15.16 -21.05 -65.62
C LYS A 404 16.41 -21.15 -66.51
N MET A 405 16.71 -22.33 -67.05
CA MET A 405 17.92 -22.54 -67.88
C MET A 405 17.74 -22.39 -69.39
N ASP A 406 16.56 -22.00 -69.92
CA ASP A 406 16.33 -21.97 -71.37
C ASP A 406 16.14 -20.58 -72.02
N ASP A 407 16.23 -19.48 -71.29
CA ASP A 407 16.06 -18.15 -71.90
C ASP A 407 17.07 -17.13 -71.38
N LYS A 408 18.11 -16.86 -72.18
CA LYS A 408 18.39 -15.51 -72.76
C LYS A 408 19.80 -15.39 -73.34
N VAL A 409 19.80 -15.31 -74.67
CA VAL A 409 20.88 -14.78 -75.52
C VAL A 409 20.63 -13.27 -75.76
N GLY A 410 21.68 -12.47 -75.60
CA GLY A 410 21.91 -11.18 -76.29
C GLY A 410 21.10 -9.95 -75.84
N ASN A 411 21.76 -8.91 -75.32
CA ASN A 411 22.21 -7.76 -76.14
C ASN A 411 22.87 -6.69 -75.25
N GLU A 412 23.97 -6.14 -75.76
CA GLU A 412 24.76 -5.04 -75.21
C GLU A 412 24.09 -3.67 -75.46
N LYS A 413 24.29 -2.69 -74.57
CA LYS A 413 25.05 -1.44 -74.86
C LYS A 413 25.15 -0.48 -73.65
N PRO A 414 26.18 0.39 -73.61
CA PRO A 414 26.59 1.24 -72.47
C PRO A 414 26.18 2.72 -72.64
N ILE A 415 26.47 3.59 -71.64
CA ILE A 415 26.99 4.99 -71.76
C ILE A 415 26.79 5.85 -70.47
N ASP A 416 27.86 6.59 -70.12
CA ASP A 416 28.07 7.92 -69.45
C ASP A 416 27.41 8.32 -68.13
N GLU A 417 28.14 8.78 -67.09
CA GLU A 417 29.05 9.95 -66.88
C GLU A 417 28.35 11.18 -66.25
N GLY A 418 28.94 11.68 -65.15
CA GLY A 418 29.01 13.11 -64.81
C GLY A 418 28.00 13.69 -63.83
N TRP A 419 28.44 14.11 -62.63
CA TRP A 419 28.80 15.52 -62.32
C TRP A 419 28.95 15.75 -60.80
N GLU A 420 29.99 16.54 -60.50
CA GLU A 420 30.58 16.99 -59.23
C GLU A 420 29.86 18.23 -58.63
N VAL A 421 29.72 18.36 -57.29
CA VAL A 421 30.52 19.18 -56.30
C VAL A 421 29.98 20.61 -56.05
N LEU A 422 29.73 20.97 -54.78
CA LEU A 422 30.31 22.10 -53.99
C LEU A 422 29.40 22.65 -52.87
N ASP A 423 30.01 22.80 -51.68
CA ASP A 423 30.04 23.91 -50.68
C ASP A 423 28.77 24.75 -50.37
N GLY A 424 28.51 25.27 -49.17
CA GLY A 424 29.25 25.48 -47.92
C GLY A 424 28.67 26.72 -47.18
N MET A 425 28.85 26.80 -45.84
CA MET A 425 28.80 28.01 -44.96
C MET A 425 27.45 28.78 -44.83
N ASP A 426 27.06 29.47 -43.74
CA ASP A 426 27.63 29.82 -42.43
C ASP A 426 26.49 30.25 -41.44
N ASP A 427 26.85 30.34 -40.17
CA ASP A 427 26.12 30.80 -38.97
C ASP A 427 25.46 32.19 -39.06
N VAL A 428 24.53 32.52 -38.13
CA VAL A 428 24.62 33.68 -37.19
C VAL A 428 23.48 33.67 -36.13
N ASN A 429 23.94 33.88 -34.89
CA ASN A 429 23.31 34.23 -33.60
C ASN A 429 22.10 35.20 -33.59
N ALA A 430 21.27 35.08 -32.53
CA ALA A 430 20.94 36.23 -31.67
C ALA A 430 20.44 35.78 -30.28
N SER A 431 21.26 36.09 -29.26
CA SER A 431 20.90 36.21 -27.84
C SER A 431 20.62 37.68 -27.56
N VAL A 432 19.57 37.99 -26.79
CA VAL A 432 19.43 39.29 -26.10
C VAL A 432 18.94 39.04 -24.68
N ALA A 433 19.77 39.47 -23.74
CA ALA A 433 19.47 39.58 -22.32
C ALA A 433 19.28 41.06 -21.95
N GLY A 434 18.34 41.31 -21.04
CA GLY A 434 18.58 42.17 -19.87
C GLY A 434 18.05 43.61 -19.85
N ILE A 435 18.07 44.15 -18.61
CA ILE A 435 17.73 45.52 -18.12
C ILE A 435 16.28 45.63 -17.59
N SER A 436 15.95 46.28 -16.47
CA SER A 436 16.60 46.68 -15.21
C SER A 436 15.51 47.35 -14.34
N MET A 437 15.68 47.24 -13.02
CA MET A 437 15.15 48.03 -11.90
C MET A 437 14.54 49.43 -12.16
N ASN A 438 13.40 49.72 -11.49
CA ASN A 438 13.19 50.73 -10.41
C ASN A 438 11.79 51.37 -10.46
N SER A 439 11.01 51.16 -9.39
CA SER A 439 10.25 52.16 -8.61
C SER A 439 9.46 51.47 -7.50
#